data_AF-A0A836T4Q7-F1
#
_entry.id   AF-A0A836T4Q7-F1
#
_cell.length_a   1.000
_cell.length_b   1.000
_cell.length_c   1.000
_cell.angle_alpha   90.00
_cell.angle_beta   90.00
_cell.angle_gamma   90.00
#
_symmetry.space_group_name_H-M   'P 1'
#
loop_
_entity.id
_entity.type
_entity.pdbx_description
1 polymer ?
#
loop_
_entity_poly.entity_id
_entity_poly.type
_entity_poly.pdbx_seq_one_letter_code
_entity_poly.pdbx_strand_id
1 'polypeptide(L)'
;MKDIYFSFFKENINIKNILENFLKEDIPLGIDYSSFFLKEDVKAQILLKEPAVVCGLPLLQILFEDILKVNISFKVNEGDFIKHIPYAIATLEGKANKILKGERLGLNILQRLSGIATLTRNYLEVLFHCTIRRIKL
;
A
#
# COMPACT_ATOMS: atom_id res chain seq x y z
N MET A 1 -7.91 11.23 -15.17
CA MET A 1 -8.90 10.80 -14.16
C MET A 1 -8.23 10.29 -12.87
N LYS A 2 -7.18 9.45 -12.95
CA LYS A 2 -6.40 8.97 -11.79
C LYS A 2 -5.73 10.11 -10.98
N ASP A 3 -5.22 11.15 -11.64
CA ASP A 3 -4.52 12.27 -10.97
C ASP A 3 -5.45 13.23 -10.20
N ILE A 4 -6.73 13.28 -10.60
CA ILE A 4 -7.75 14.15 -9.98
C ILE A 4 -8.13 13.58 -8.61
N TYR A 5 -8.36 12.26 -8.51
CA TYR A 5 -8.65 11.62 -7.23
C TYR A 5 -7.47 11.68 -6.27
N PHE A 6 -6.25 11.51 -6.77
CA PHE A 6 -5.04 11.59 -5.95
C PHE A 6 -4.79 13.01 -5.43
N SER A 7 -4.92 14.04 -6.28
CA SER A 7 -4.82 15.44 -5.86
C SER A 7 -5.93 15.81 -4.88
N PHE A 8 -7.17 15.38 -5.15
CA PHE A 8 -8.31 15.63 -4.26
C PHE A 8 -8.12 14.97 -2.88
N PHE A 9 -7.61 13.74 -2.81
CA PHE A 9 -7.31 13.07 -1.54
C PHE A 9 -6.18 13.77 -0.77
N LYS A 10 -5.13 14.23 -1.48
CA LYS A 10 -4.00 14.95 -0.88
C LYS A 10 -4.39 16.34 -0.37
N GLU A 11 -5.34 17.00 -1.01
CA GLU A 11 -5.83 18.34 -0.64
C GLU A 11 -6.91 18.35 0.45
N ASN A 12 -7.81 17.34 0.50
CA ASN A 12 -9.00 17.38 1.38
C ASN A 12 -8.88 16.54 2.66
N ILE A 13 -7.95 15.59 2.72
CA ILE A 13 -7.71 14.75 3.91
C ILE A 13 -6.24 14.88 4.27
N ASN A 14 -5.94 15.19 5.53
CA ASN A 14 -4.56 15.20 6.01
C ASN A 14 -4.08 13.74 6.22
N ILE A 15 -3.95 13.00 5.12
CA ILE A 15 -3.54 11.59 5.07
C ILE A 15 -2.18 11.43 5.75
N LYS A 16 -1.30 12.42 5.58
CA LYS A 16 0.00 12.44 6.23
C LYS A 16 -0.14 12.38 7.76
N ASN A 17 -0.96 13.23 8.36
CA ASN A 17 -1.19 13.18 9.82
C ASN A 17 -1.80 11.85 10.26
N ILE A 18 -2.71 11.27 9.46
CA ILE A 18 -3.31 9.96 9.77
C ILE A 18 -2.24 8.87 9.76
N LEU A 19 -1.41 8.82 8.71
CA LEU A 19 -0.31 7.85 8.62
C LEU A 19 0.73 8.05 9.71
N GLU A 20 1.06 9.29 10.07
CA GLU A 20 1.94 9.59 11.20
C GLU A 20 1.35 9.13 12.53
N ASN A 21 0.03 9.27 12.72
CA ASN A 21 -0.65 8.77 13.92
C ASN A 21 -0.67 7.24 13.97
N PHE A 22 -0.97 6.56 12.85
CA PHE A 22 -0.87 5.10 12.79
C PHE A 22 0.55 4.61 13.05
N LEU A 23 1.57 5.31 12.53
CA LEU A 23 2.96 4.96 12.80
C LEU A 23 3.33 5.14 14.28
N LYS A 24 2.78 6.14 14.95
CA LYS A 24 2.93 6.34 16.40
C LYS A 24 2.19 5.26 17.19
N GLU A 25 1.03 4.81 16.73
CA GLU A 25 0.27 3.73 17.37
C GLU A 25 0.99 2.38 17.24
N ASP A 26 1.50 2.05 16.05
CA ASP A 26 2.28 0.82 15.81
C ASP A 26 3.61 0.83 16.56
N ILE A 27 4.19 2.01 16.82
CA ILE A 27 5.48 2.18 17.50
C ILE A 27 5.36 3.25 18.60
N PRO A 28 4.71 2.94 19.73
CA PRO A 28 4.38 3.93 20.76
C PRO A 28 5.60 4.58 21.41
N LEU A 29 6.75 3.87 21.43
CA LEU A 29 8.01 4.39 21.99
C LEU A 29 8.88 5.10 20.95
N GLY A 30 8.49 5.13 19.67
CA GLY A 30 9.30 5.65 18.56
C GLY A 30 10.60 4.89 18.29
N ILE A 31 10.95 3.94 19.16
CA ILE A 31 12.13 3.08 19.12
C ILE A 31 11.66 1.70 18.72
N ASP A 32 12.07 1.27 17.53
CA ASP A 32 11.95 -0.11 17.11
C ASP A 32 13.25 -0.82 17.52
N TYR A 33 13.22 -1.53 18.65
CA TYR A 33 14.41 -2.19 19.22
C TYR A 33 15.08 -3.16 18.22
N SER A 34 14.28 -3.70 17.30
CA SER A 34 14.72 -4.60 16.22
C SER A 34 15.66 -3.91 15.22
N SER A 35 15.53 -2.59 15.04
CA SER A 35 16.21 -1.86 13.98
C SER A 35 17.12 -0.72 14.46
N PHE A 36 17.20 -0.52 15.79
CA PHE A 36 18.01 0.53 16.41
C PHE A 36 19.49 0.52 16.00
N PHE A 37 20.05 -0.67 15.72
CA PHE A 37 21.45 -0.84 15.32
C PHE A 37 21.67 -0.90 13.79
N LEU A 38 20.60 -0.96 12.99
CA LEU A 38 20.68 -1.16 11.53
C LEU A 38 20.63 0.19 10.80
N LYS A 39 21.80 0.81 10.63
CA LYS A 39 21.98 2.12 9.95
C LYS A 39 22.56 2.01 8.53
N GLU A 40 22.75 0.80 8.05
CA GLU A 40 23.16 0.52 6.68
C GLU A 40 22.04 0.83 5.69
N ASP A 41 22.43 1.24 4.48
CA ASP A 41 21.50 1.39 3.37
C ASP A 41 21.28 0.03 2.73
N VAL A 42 20.01 -0.36 2.64
CA VAL A 42 19.60 -1.67 2.14
C VAL A 42 18.58 -1.50 1.04
N LYS A 43 18.46 -2.57 0.24
CA LYS A 43 17.45 -2.70 -0.79
C LYS A 43 16.49 -3.82 -0.40
N ALA A 44 15.20 -3.51 -0.33
CA ALA A 44 14.14 -4.45 0.02
C ALA A 44 13.08 -4.52 -1.08
N GLN A 45 12.34 -5.63 -1.14
CA GLN A 45 11.25 -5.81 -2.10
C GLN A 45 9.96 -6.15 -1.38
N ILE A 46 8.86 -5.52 -1.81
CA ILE A 46 7.51 -5.89 -1.39
C ILE A 46 7.01 -6.94 -2.37
N LEU A 47 6.79 -8.15 -1.86
CA LEU A 47 6.33 -9.30 -2.64
C LEU A 47 4.85 -9.55 -2.40
N LEU A 48 4.10 -9.68 -3.47
CA LEU A 48 2.77 -10.25 -3.45
C LEU A 48 2.89 -11.78 -3.44
N LYS A 49 2.23 -12.41 -2.45
CA LYS A 49 2.28 -13.87 -2.22
C LYS A 49 0.98 -14.59 -2.58
N GLU A 50 -0.05 -13.87 -2.99
CA GLU A 50 -1.36 -14.39 -3.36
C GLU A 50 -1.95 -13.55 -4.50
N PRO A 51 -2.83 -14.11 -5.37
CA PRO A 51 -3.39 -13.34 -6.47
C PRO A 51 -4.31 -12.24 -5.93
N ALA A 52 -4.05 -11.00 -6.31
CA ALA A 52 -4.82 -9.87 -5.80
C ALA A 52 -4.85 -8.70 -6.79
N VAL A 53 -5.88 -7.87 -6.65
CA VAL A 53 -5.93 -6.52 -7.19
C VAL A 53 -5.09 -5.62 -6.28
N VAL A 54 -4.02 -5.03 -6.82
CA VAL A 54 -3.12 -4.17 -6.07
C VAL A 54 -3.81 -2.84 -5.78
N CYS A 55 -3.95 -2.51 -4.51
CA CYS A 55 -4.55 -1.26 -4.05
C CYS A 55 -3.80 -0.71 -2.82
N GLY A 56 -3.59 0.61 -2.78
CA GLY A 56 -2.91 1.32 -1.70
C GLY A 56 -1.49 1.80 -2.02
N LEU A 57 -1.03 1.74 -3.29
CA LEU A 57 0.28 2.25 -3.69
C LEU A 57 0.47 3.75 -3.35
N PRO A 58 -0.52 4.64 -3.55
CA PRO A 58 -0.48 6.03 -3.10
C PRO A 58 -0.06 6.23 -1.64
N LEU A 59 -0.64 5.43 -0.75
CA LEU A 59 -0.41 5.53 0.68
C LEU A 59 0.99 5.04 1.04
N LEU A 60 1.46 3.99 0.36
CA LEU A 60 2.84 3.53 0.49
C LEU A 60 3.84 4.59 0.07
N GLN A 61 3.55 5.31 -1.01
CA GLN A 61 4.42 6.38 -1.46
C GLN A 61 4.54 7.48 -0.39
N ILE A 62 3.42 7.94 0.17
CA ILE A 62 3.42 8.92 1.25
C ILE A 62 4.15 8.38 2.49
N LEU A 63 3.90 7.13 2.87
CA LEU A 63 4.54 6.51 4.04
C LEU A 63 6.06 6.44 3.89
N PHE A 64 6.56 5.89 2.78
CA PHE A 64 7.98 5.68 2.58
C PHE A 64 8.72 6.95 2.13
N GLU A 65 8.23 7.69 1.14
CA GLU A 65 8.92 8.89 0.63
C GLU A 65 8.72 10.10 1.53
N ASP A 66 7.47 10.44 1.88
CA ASP A 66 7.19 11.71 2.56
C ASP A 66 7.51 11.64 4.06
N ILE A 67 7.17 10.53 4.73
CA ILE A 67 7.30 10.37 6.20
C ILE A 67 8.66 9.75 6.56
N LEU A 68 8.99 8.58 6.00
CA LEU A 68 10.17 7.82 6.40
C LEU A 68 11.46 8.23 5.66
N LYS A 69 11.34 8.96 4.55
CA LYS A 69 12.47 9.35 3.68
C LYS A 69 13.24 8.13 3.16
N VAL A 70 12.50 7.19 2.57
CA VAL A 70 12.96 5.98 1.89
C VAL A 70 12.48 6.05 0.45
N ASN A 71 13.35 5.75 -0.51
CA ASN A 71 12.98 5.73 -1.92
C ASN A 71 12.14 4.49 -2.21
N ILE A 72 11.01 4.65 -2.89
CA ILE A 72 10.16 3.54 -3.32
C ILE A 72 9.97 3.59 -4.83
N SER A 73 10.03 2.43 -5.48
CA SER A 73 9.75 2.28 -6.90
C SER A 73 8.72 1.17 -7.11
N PHE A 74 7.63 1.49 -7.79
CA PHE A 74 6.57 0.54 -8.10
C PHE A 74 6.84 -0.16 -9.44
N LYS A 75 6.52 -1.46 -9.50
CA LYS A 75 6.58 -2.28 -10.73
C LYS A 75 5.20 -2.54 -11.33
N VAL A 76 4.15 -2.04 -10.68
CA VAL A 76 2.74 -2.24 -11.01
C VAL A 76 1.99 -0.93 -10.80
N ASN A 77 0.81 -0.81 -11.41
CA ASN A 77 -0.06 0.34 -11.24
C ASN A 77 -1.18 0.02 -10.23
N GLU A 78 -1.73 1.09 -9.64
CA GLU A 78 -2.93 0.99 -8.81
C GLU A 78 -4.11 0.42 -9.62
N GLY A 79 -4.72 -0.65 -9.09
CA GLY A 79 -5.81 -1.40 -9.71
C GLY A 79 -5.38 -2.60 -10.56
N ASP A 80 -4.08 -2.86 -10.74
CA ASP A 80 -3.61 -4.01 -11.51
C ASP A 80 -3.94 -5.31 -10.78
N PHE A 81 -4.44 -6.32 -11.52
CA PHE A 81 -4.62 -7.67 -10.99
C PHE A 81 -3.43 -8.55 -11.33
N ILE A 82 -2.76 -9.04 -10.30
CA ILE A 82 -1.55 -9.85 -10.44
C ILE A 82 -1.90 -11.30 -10.16
N LYS A 83 -1.79 -12.15 -11.20
CA LYS A 83 -2.10 -13.59 -11.10
C LYS A 83 -0.87 -14.46 -10.83
N HIS A 84 0.30 -14.09 -11.36
CA HIS A 84 1.53 -14.86 -11.25
C HIS A 84 2.30 -14.46 -9.99
N ILE A 85 2.70 -15.43 -9.17
CA ILE A 85 3.19 -15.24 -7.80
C ILE A 85 4.38 -16.18 -7.55
N PRO A 86 5.36 -15.81 -6.71
CA PRO A 86 5.51 -14.50 -6.07
C PRO A 86 5.86 -13.40 -7.07
N TYR A 87 5.36 -12.19 -6.85
CA TYR A 87 5.63 -11.05 -7.72
C TYR A 87 6.06 -9.82 -6.91
N ALA A 88 7.17 -9.19 -7.32
CA ALA A 88 7.63 -7.96 -6.68
C ALA A 88 6.81 -6.77 -7.18
N ILE A 89 6.01 -6.17 -6.30
CA ILE A 89 5.17 -5.02 -6.63
C ILE A 89 5.87 -3.68 -6.39
N ALA A 90 6.83 -3.66 -5.46
CA ALA A 90 7.63 -2.47 -5.16
C ALA A 90 9.04 -2.82 -4.71
N THR A 91 9.97 -1.88 -4.89
CA THR A 91 11.35 -1.95 -4.38
C THR A 91 11.63 -0.72 -3.52
N LEU A 92 12.19 -0.94 -2.34
CA LEU A 92 12.55 0.08 -1.35
C LEU A 92 14.06 0.21 -1.25
N GLU A 93 14.57 1.43 -1.20
CA GLU A 93 16.00 1.72 -1.03
C GLU A 93 16.21 2.82 0.02
N GLY A 94 17.04 2.55 1.02
CA GLY A 94 17.35 3.49 2.10
C GLY A 94 17.78 2.80 3.39
N LYS A 95 17.78 3.55 4.50
CA LYS A 95 18.20 3.01 5.80
C LYS A 95 17.32 1.85 6.25
N ALA A 96 17.95 0.75 6.64
CA ALA A 96 17.28 -0.45 7.13
C ALA A 96 16.27 -0.15 8.24
N ASN A 97 16.65 0.68 9.22
CA ASN A 97 15.73 1.06 10.29
C ASN A 97 14.47 1.80 9.84
N LYS A 98 14.56 2.64 8.82
CA LYS A 98 13.41 3.37 8.27
C LYS A 98 12.50 2.43 7.46
N ILE A 99 13.09 1.51 6.71
CA ILE A 99 12.34 0.49 5.97
C ILE A 99 11.55 -0.39 6.93
N LEU A 100 12.20 -0.93 7.96
CA LEU A 100 11.56 -1.80 8.97
C LEU A 100 10.48 -1.06 9.75
N LYS A 101 10.73 0.20 10.11
CA LYS A 101 9.73 1.05 10.79
C LYS A 101 8.42 1.17 10.03
N GLY A 102 8.48 1.22 8.70
CA GLY A 102 7.30 1.32 7.83
C GLY A 102 6.72 -0.01 7.37
N GLU A 103 7.41 -1.13 7.62
CA GLU A 103 7.06 -2.43 7.05
C GLU A 103 5.67 -2.87 7.48
N ARG A 104 5.42 -2.97 8.79
CA ARG A 104 4.16 -3.49 9.32
C ARG A 104 2.97 -2.64 8.89
N LEU A 105 3.07 -1.33 9.04
CA LEU A 105 2.02 -0.40 8.63
C LEU A 105 1.78 -0.47 7.11
N GLY A 106 2.84 -0.44 6.31
CA GLY A 106 2.75 -0.53 4.85
C GLY A 106 2.12 -1.84 4.38
N LEU A 107 2.55 -2.97 4.93
CA LEU A 107 1.98 -4.28 4.59
C LEU A 107 0.51 -4.37 5.01
N ASN A 108 0.14 -3.89 6.21
CA ASN A 108 -1.25 -3.89 6.67
C ASN A 108 -2.16 -3.06 5.75
N ILE A 109 -1.71 -1.89 5.32
CA ILE A 109 -2.45 -1.03 4.38
C ILE A 109 -2.67 -1.76 3.06
N LEU A 110 -1.60 -2.29 2.45
CA LEU A 110 -1.69 -3.02 1.19
C LEU A 110 -2.61 -4.23 1.29
N GLN A 111 -2.43 -5.07 2.30
CA GLN A 111 -3.20 -6.29 2.48
C GLN A 111 -4.68 -5.99 2.62
N ARG A 112 -5.04 -5.00 3.45
CA ARG A 112 -6.45 -4.66 3.69
C ARG A 112 -7.11 -4.06 2.46
N LEU A 113 -6.45 -3.10 1.80
CA LEU A 113 -7.02 -2.45 0.62
C LEU A 113 -7.07 -3.39 -0.59
N SER A 114 -5.99 -4.15 -0.84
CA SER A 114 -5.94 -5.13 -1.93
C SER A 114 -6.93 -6.27 -1.69
N GLY A 115 -7.12 -6.70 -0.43
CA GLY A 115 -8.13 -7.68 -0.05
C GLY A 115 -9.56 -7.21 -0.37
N ILE A 116 -9.90 -5.96 0.02
CA ILE A 116 -11.20 -5.36 -0.30
C ILE A 116 -11.40 -5.23 -1.82
N ALA A 117 -10.40 -4.74 -2.55
CA ALA A 117 -10.46 -4.58 -4.00
C ALA A 117 -10.65 -5.93 -4.71
N THR A 118 -9.94 -6.97 -4.26
CA THR A 118 -10.04 -8.33 -4.83
C THR A 118 -11.41 -8.95 -4.55
N LEU A 119 -11.91 -8.85 -3.32
CA LEU A 119 -13.26 -9.31 -2.97
C LEU A 119 -14.32 -8.59 -3.81
N THR A 120 -14.22 -7.26 -3.93
CA THR A 120 -15.16 -6.45 -4.72
C THR A 120 -15.17 -6.89 -6.18
N ARG A 121 -14.00 -7.14 -6.77
CA ARG A 121 -13.87 -7.67 -8.12
C ARG A 121 -14.58 -9.03 -8.25
N ASN A 122 -14.33 -9.95 -7.33
CA ASN A 122 -14.94 -11.29 -7.35
C ASN A 122 -16.47 -11.20 -7.27
N TYR A 123 -17.02 -10.32 -6.44
CA TYR A 123 -18.47 -10.08 -6.38
C TYR A 123 -19.02 -9.51 -7.68
N LEU A 124 -18.32 -8.55 -8.31
CA LEU A 124 -18.73 -8.02 -9.60
C LEU A 124 -18.73 -9.09 -10.69
N GLU A 125 -17.72 -9.97 -10.74
CA GLU A 125 -17.69 -11.10 -11.69
C GLU A 125 -18.91 -12.02 -11.51
N VAL A 126 -19.28 -12.35 -10.26
CA VAL A 126 -20.50 -13.13 -9.97
C VAL A 126 -21.77 -12.38 -10.39
N LEU A 127 -21.85 -11.07 -10.12
CA LEU A 127 -22.99 -10.24 -10.52
C LEU A 127 -23.12 -10.06 -12.03
N PHE A 128 -22.03 -10.06 -12.79
CA PHE A 128 -22.11 -10.04 -14.26
C PHE A 128 -22.64 -11.37 -14.82
N HIS A 129 -22.40 -12.49 -14.12
CA HIS A 129 -23.00 -13.78 -14.46
C HIS A 129 -24.47 -13.90 -13.99
N CYS A 130 -24.81 -13.26 -12.87
CA CYS A 130 -26.18 -13.13 -12.40
C CYS A 130 -26.84 -11.91 -13.03
N THR A 131 -27.50 -12.11 -14.18
CA THR A 131 -28.39 -11.15 -14.86
C THR A 131 -29.43 -10.53 -13.91
N ILE A 132 -29.05 -9.59 -13.05
CA ILE A 132 -29.97 -8.82 -12.21
C ILE A 132 -30.19 -7.51 -12.93
N ARG A 133 -31.27 -7.51 -13.73
CA ARG A 133 -31.99 -6.38 -14.32
C ARG A 133 -31.22 -5.06 -14.35
N ARG A 134 -30.71 -4.73 -15.54
CA ARG A 134 -30.57 -3.35 -16.02
C ARG A 134 -31.85 -2.56 -15.65
N ILE A 135 -31.79 -1.73 -14.62
CA ILE A 135 -32.67 -0.56 -14.55
C ILE A 135 -31.97 0.48 -15.43
N LYS A 136 -32.43 0.57 -16.67
CA LYS A 136 -32.19 1.75 -17.51
C LYS A 136 -32.87 2.92 -16.81
N LEU A 137 -32.08 3.91 -16.41
CA LEU A 137 -32.56 5.29 -16.37
C LEU A 137 -32.42 5.89 -17.77
#